data_AF-A0A6A6UVQ8-F1
#
_entry.id   AF-A0A6A6UVQ8-F1
#
_cell.length_a   1.000
_cell.length_b   1.000
_cell.length_c   1.000
_cell.angle_alpha   90.00
_cell.angle_beta   90.00
_cell.angle_gamma   90.00
#
_symmetry.space_group_name_H-M   'P 1'
#
loop_
_entity.id
_entity.type
_entity.pdbx_description
1 polymer ?
#
loop_
_entity_poly.entity_id
_entity_poly.type
_entity_poly.pdbx_seq_one_letter_code
_entity_poly.pdbx_strand_id
1 'polypeptide(L)'
;MELVSGYKVMVSSGCVRQKASTTPKFPDYASLSGVRAPEPYHGFDIKTAKARPYRPLRWKWHQTMALSRLEPDWWVELESSYEERIKQRIELVQQHGSDVLAMQPGSEPACRELMELVLQFLCCRYPHYFSLEDEDTLFVNRILNMSTNLSSTSPLDVMLQHVPEDFALMIREPTTGYYHLRAGIICSSVGWNLGTKIGLRLEDIHKPVPDYKEKMAFSMDRYFSKLPTDSPIQRGSWSFELDQPLYLAPTEPHPSIDELSMEEARSRIHFRVDWQTLRRMPVSGAIAFNFKGLFTPLEQFRLEPYVPALALKILKEGKDDLLVYKGVRRIEKVVVPVLEEFAREQVEKGIVPANWEVQTLNESPFYPGWKEMWLQDPLDAEPS
;
A
#
# COMPACT_ATOMS: atom_id res chain seq x y z
N MET A 1 46.55 40.48 -28.15
CA MET A 1 47.38 39.27 -28.05
C MET A 1 46.60 38.33 -27.13
N GLU A 2 46.13 37.21 -27.70
CA GLU A 2 45.64 35.96 -27.04
C GLU A 2 44.39 36.11 -26.12
N LEU A 3 43.16 35.71 -26.48
CA LEU A 3 42.59 34.40 -26.89
C LEU A 3 42.95 33.21 -25.98
N VAL A 4 42.09 32.87 -25.02
CA VAL A 4 41.68 31.49 -24.61
C VAL A 4 40.34 31.62 -23.84
N SER A 5 39.17 31.36 -24.43
CA SER A 5 38.46 30.07 -24.59
C SER A 5 38.18 29.30 -23.29
N GLY A 6 36.90 29.08 -22.98
CA GLY A 6 36.47 28.26 -21.86
C GLY A 6 34.95 28.22 -21.66
N TYR A 7 34.20 27.89 -22.72
CA TYR A 7 32.77 27.61 -22.60
C TYR A 7 32.56 26.31 -21.79
N LYS A 8 31.98 26.44 -20.60
CA LYS A 8 31.43 25.31 -19.85
C LYS A 8 30.17 24.82 -20.56
N VAL A 9 30.24 23.63 -21.14
CA VAL A 9 29.07 22.87 -21.58
C VAL A 9 28.30 22.45 -20.34
N MET A 10 27.19 23.12 -20.03
CA MET A 10 26.17 22.55 -19.17
C MET A 10 25.35 21.59 -20.04
N VAL A 11 25.53 20.29 -19.81
CA VAL A 11 24.65 19.27 -20.38
C VAL A 11 23.33 19.35 -19.63
N SER A 12 22.39 20.14 -20.17
CA SER A 12 20.99 20.03 -19.79
C SER A 12 20.44 18.77 -20.43
N SER A 13 20.13 17.75 -19.62
CA SER A 13 19.32 16.60 -20.04
C SER A 13 17.87 17.03 -20.22
N GLY A 14 17.63 17.88 -21.21
CA GLY A 14 16.31 18.30 -21.65
C GLY A 14 15.83 17.34 -22.74
N CYS A 15 14.79 16.57 -22.43
CA CYS A 15 14.02 15.86 -23.45
C CYS A 15 13.48 16.88 -24.47
N VAL A 16 13.96 16.78 -25.71
CA VAL A 16 13.58 17.66 -26.82
C VAL A 16 12.11 17.42 -27.16
N ARG A 17 11.24 18.40 -26.84
CA ARG A 17 9.83 18.42 -27.24
C ARG A 17 9.68 19.01 -28.65
N GLN A 18 9.17 18.23 -29.61
CA GLN A 18 8.62 18.74 -30.87
C GLN A 18 7.11 19.05 -30.74
N LYS A 19 6.64 19.96 -31.61
CA LYS A 19 5.43 20.79 -31.48
C LYS A 19 4.07 20.04 -31.51
N ALA A 20 3.23 20.50 -30.57
CA ALA A 20 1.76 20.63 -30.50
C ALA A 20 0.83 19.70 -31.32
N SER A 21 0.07 18.90 -30.56
CA SER A 21 -1.26 18.39 -30.89
C SER A 21 -2.25 18.85 -29.81
N THR A 22 -3.52 18.98 -30.19
CA THR A 22 -4.60 19.69 -29.46
C THR A 22 -5.38 18.85 -28.45
N THR A 23 -4.81 17.76 -27.96
CA THR A 23 -5.27 17.04 -26.76
C THR A 23 -4.24 17.24 -25.66
N PRO A 24 -4.60 17.62 -24.42
CA PRO A 24 -3.59 17.79 -23.39
C PRO A 24 -2.97 16.42 -23.07
N LYS A 25 -1.68 16.29 -23.38
CA LYS A 25 -0.76 15.41 -22.67
C LYS A 25 -1.03 15.52 -21.16
N PHE A 26 -0.87 14.42 -20.44
CA PHE A 26 -1.15 14.42 -19.00
C PHE A 26 -0.47 15.61 -18.31
N PRO A 27 -1.15 16.30 -17.36
CA PRO A 27 -0.54 17.41 -16.63
C PRO A 27 0.79 17.01 -16.00
N ASP A 28 1.70 17.98 -15.84
CA ASP A 28 2.91 17.77 -15.02
C ASP A 28 2.52 17.76 -13.54
N TYR A 29 2.04 16.62 -13.09
CA TYR A 29 1.58 16.43 -11.72
C TYR A 29 2.68 16.56 -10.68
N ALA A 30 3.95 16.33 -11.06
CA ALA A 30 5.07 16.53 -10.15
C ALA A 30 5.21 18.02 -9.82
N SER A 31 5.21 18.88 -10.84
CA SER A 31 5.22 20.33 -10.66
C SER A 31 3.96 20.84 -9.96
N LEU A 32 2.77 20.33 -10.31
CA LEU A 32 1.51 20.78 -9.71
C LEU A 32 1.36 20.38 -8.24
N SER A 33 1.84 19.19 -7.86
CA SER A 33 1.72 18.71 -6.49
C SER A 33 2.85 19.17 -5.59
N GLY A 34 4.05 19.43 -6.14
CA GLY A 34 5.28 19.64 -5.37
C GLY A 34 5.96 18.32 -4.95
N VAL A 35 5.42 17.18 -5.35
CA VAL A 35 6.01 15.85 -5.14
C VAL A 35 6.80 15.49 -6.38
N ARG A 36 8.11 15.26 -6.25
CA ARG A 36 8.93 14.86 -7.41
C ARG A 36 8.42 13.56 -8.06
N ALA A 37 8.66 13.42 -9.36
CA ALA A 37 8.48 12.15 -10.05
C ALA A 37 9.42 11.07 -9.45
N PRO A 38 9.03 9.78 -9.51
CA PRO A 38 9.91 8.69 -9.09
C PRO A 38 11.13 8.58 -10.02
N GLU A 39 12.26 8.17 -9.46
CA GLU A 39 13.44 7.80 -10.25
C GLU A 39 13.20 6.45 -10.95
N PRO A 40 13.64 6.28 -12.21
CA PRO A 40 13.55 5.00 -12.91
C PRO A 40 14.24 3.85 -12.15
N TYR A 41 13.56 2.70 -12.05
CA TYR A 41 14.13 1.48 -11.48
C TYR A 41 14.71 0.58 -12.57
N HIS A 42 15.89 0.93 -13.10
CA HIS A 42 16.48 0.21 -14.23
C HIS A 42 16.76 -1.29 -13.97
N GLY A 43 17.07 -1.66 -12.72
CA GLY A 43 17.32 -3.06 -12.33
C GLY A 43 16.08 -3.84 -11.91
N PHE A 44 14.88 -3.27 -12.05
CA PHE A 44 13.64 -3.94 -11.65
C PHE A 44 13.29 -5.06 -12.63
N ASP A 45 13.13 -6.27 -12.11
CA ASP A 45 12.58 -7.40 -12.82
C ASP A 45 11.28 -7.85 -12.14
N ILE A 46 10.18 -7.77 -12.87
CA ILE A 46 8.87 -8.15 -12.33
C ILE A 46 8.87 -9.58 -11.79
N LYS A 47 9.61 -10.51 -12.42
CA LYS A 47 9.57 -11.95 -12.06
C LYS A 47 10.19 -12.25 -10.70
N THR A 48 11.11 -11.41 -10.24
CA THR A 48 11.86 -11.61 -8.99
C THR A 48 11.57 -10.52 -7.96
N ALA A 49 10.78 -9.50 -8.31
CA ALA A 49 10.45 -8.39 -7.43
C ALA A 49 9.71 -8.83 -6.16
N LYS A 50 10.14 -8.30 -5.02
CA LYS A 50 9.59 -8.57 -3.68
C LYS A 50 9.13 -7.26 -3.05
N ALA A 51 8.00 -7.26 -2.33
CA ALA A 51 7.62 -6.11 -1.51
C ALA A 51 8.69 -5.82 -0.45
N ARG A 52 8.83 -4.54 -0.09
CA ARG A 52 9.64 -4.17 1.08
C ARG A 52 9.03 -4.82 2.34
N PRO A 53 9.85 -5.35 3.27
CA PRO A 53 9.38 -6.16 4.39
C PRO A 53 8.85 -5.28 5.53
N TYR A 54 7.73 -4.60 5.30
CA TYR A 54 7.13 -3.72 6.30
C TYR A 54 6.69 -4.49 7.55
N ARG A 55 7.14 -4.03 8.71
CA ARG A 55 6.74 -4.38 10.08
C ARG A 55 6.27 -3.14 10.83
N PRO A 56 5.06 -2.62 10.53
CA PRO A 56 4.48 -1.47 11.24
C PRO A 56 3.99 -1.82 12.67
N LEU A 57 4.77 -2.65 13.38
CA LEU A 57 4.56 -3.04 14.76
C LEU A 57 5.12 -1.94 15.67
N ARG A 58 4.32 -1.53 16.66
CA ARG A 58 4.68 -0.45 17.58
C ARG A 58 4.31 -0.82 19.01
N TRP A 59 5.21 -0.50 19.91
CA TRP A 59 5.05 -0.68 21.35
C TRP A 59 5.36 0.60 22.12
N LYS A 60 4.63 0.82 23.22
CA LYS A 60 4.30 2.06 23.95
C LYS A 60 2.94 2.64 23.55
N TRP A 61 2.04 2.67 24.54
CA TRP A 61 0.59 2.82 24.40
C TRP A 61 0.16 4.28 24.13
N HIS A 62 0.25 4.71 22.87
CA HIS A 62 -0.50 5.88 22.39
C HIS A 62 -1.01 5.66 20.97
N GLN A 63 -2.32 5.50 20.83
CA GLN A 63 -2.97 5.39 19.53
C GLN A 63 -2.76 6.71 18.77
N THR A 64 -1.91 6.67 17.76
CA THR A 64 -1.56 7.79 16.89
C THR A 64 -1.69 7.31 15.45
N MET A 65 -1.83 8.24 14.51
CA MET A 65 -1.95 7.90 13.08
C MET A 65 -0.69 7.20 12.51
N ALA A 66 0.44 7.22 13.23
CA ALA A 66 1.68 6.55 12.85
C ALA A 66 2.17 6.93 11.44
N LEU A 67 2.12 8.23 11.13
CA LEU A 67 2.40 8.76 9.81
C LEU A 67 3.90 8.96 9.60
N SER A 68 4.36 8.59 8.41
CA SER A 68 5.65 8.99 7.87
C SER A 68 5.43 9.69 6.53
N ARG A 69 6.42 10.45 6.04
CA ARG A 69 6.34 11.02 4.70
C ARG A 69 6.37 9.90 3.67
N LEU A 70 5.55 10.01 2.63
CA LEU A 70 5.61 9.13 1.49
C LEU A 70 6.99 9.22 0.84
N GLU A 71 7.60 8.09 0.53
CA GLU A 71 8.81 8.03 -0.29
C GLU A 71 8.41 8.06 -1.77
N PRO A 72 8.81 9.08 -2.55
CA PRO A 72 8.30 9.24 -3.91
C PRO A 72 8.61 8.09 -4.87
N ASP A 73 9.66 7.29 -4.63
CA ASP A 73 10.02 6.13 -5.48
C ASP A 73 9.24 4.85 -5.12
N TRP A 74 8.49 4.88 -4.03
CA TRP A 74 7.81 3.73 -3.41
C TRP A 74 6.32 3.99 -3.19
N TRP A 75 5.69 4.75 -4.10
CA TRP A 75 4.25 5.00 -4.03
C TRP A 75 3.42 3.80 -4.51
N VAL A 76 3.68 3.30 -5.72
CA VAL A 76 3.03 2.10 -6.27
C VAL A 76 4.07 0.99 -6.46
N GLU A 77 4.00 -0.03 -5.63
CA GLU A 77 5.00 -1.10 -5.58
C GLU A 77 4.53 -2.31 -6.39
N LEU A 78 5.36 -2.80 -7.31
CA LEU A 78 5.09 -4.01 -8.09
C LEU A 78 5.91 -5.19 -7.56
N GLU A 79 5.36 -6.40 -7.69
CA GLU A 79 5.92 -7.65 -7.16
C GLU A 79 5.75 -8.78 -8.18
N SER A 80 6.43 -9.91 -7.96
CA SER A 80 6.32 -11.12 -8.80
C SER A 80 4.91 -11.70 -8.89
N SER A 81 4.04 -11.40 -7.92
CA SER A 81 2.63 -11.76 -7.94
C SER A 81 1.76 -10.84 -8.82
N TYR A 82 2.33 -9.87 -9.54
CA TYR A 82 1.58 -8.84 -10.27
C TYR A 82 0.51 -9.42 -11.21
N GLU A 83 0.87 -10.36 -12.09
CA GLU A 83 -0.07 -10.92 -13.07
C GLU A 83 -1.23 -11.66 -12.39
N GLU A 84 -0.91 -12.48 -11.38
CA GLU A 84 -1.88 -13.19 -10.57
C GLU A 84 -2.81 -12.22 -9.85
N ARG A 85 -2.25 -11.16 -9.26
CA ARG A 85 -3.02 -10.18 -8.50
C ARG A 85 -3.96 -9.38 -9.39
N ILE A 86 -3.55 -8.98 -10.60
CA ILE A 86 -4.44 -8.32 -11.56
C ILE A 86 -5.59 -9.26 -11.95
N LYS A 87 -5.31 -10.53 -12.23
CA LYS A 87 -6.35 -11.52 -12.56
C LYS A 87 -7.37 -11.68 -11.43
N GLN A 88 -6.90 -11.89 -10.20
CA GLN A 88 -7.77 -12.01 -9.01
C GLN A 88 -8.65 -10.78 -8.81
N ARG A 89 -8.11 -9.57 -9.02
CA ARG A 89 -8.89 -8.33 -8.88
C ARG A 89 -10.00 -8.23 -9.91
N ILE A 90 -9.73 -8.60 -11.16
CA ILE A 90 -10.74 -8.64 -12.22
C ILE A 90 -11.85 -9.64 -11.86
N GLU A 91 -11.50 -10.83 -11.38
CA GLU A 91 -12.45 -11.84 -10.91
C GLU A 91 -13.31 -11.32 -9.75
N LEU A 92 -12.71 -10.63 -8.78
CA LEU A 92 -13.44 -10.03 -7.65
C LEU A 92 -14.44 -8.97 -8.10
N VAL A 93 -14.09 -8.12 -9.07
CA VAL A 93 -15.05 -7.14 -9.63
C VAL A 93 -16.18 -7.84 -10.36
N GLN A 94 -15.91 -8.93 -11.09
CA GLN A 94 -16.96 -9.72 -11.73
C GLN A 94 -17.92 -10.38 -10.73
N GLN A 95 -17.39 -10.82 -9.58
CA GLN A 95 -18.17 -11.51 -8.54
C GLN A 95 -18.96 -10.55 -7.63
N HIS A 96 -18.37 -9.41 -7.28
CA HIS A 96 -18.89 -8.52 -6.23
C HIS A 96 -19.35 -7.14 -6.75
N GLY A 97 -19.03 -6.78 -8.00
CA GLY A 97 -19.50 -5.56 -8.64
C GLY A 97 -19.29 -4.30 -7.80
N SER A 98 -20.39 -3.62 -7.46
CA SER A 98 -20.37 -2.35 -6.69
C SER A 98 -19.82 -2.47 -5.27
N ASP A 99 -19.70 -3.68 -4.73
CA ASP A 99 -19.11 -3.89 -3.41
C ASP A 99 -17.59 -3.71 -3.41
N VAL A 100 -16.94 -3.74 -4.58
CA VAL A 100 -15.49 -3.58 -4.72
C VAL A 100 -15.09 -2.50 -5.72
N LEU A 101 -15.95 -2.12 -6.67
CA LEU A 101 -15.70 -1.03 -7.62
C LEU A 101 -16.94 -0.15 -7.74
N ALA A 102 -16.83 1.11 -7.32
CA ALA A 102 -17.95 2.06 -7.36
C ALA A 102 -17.47 3.48 -7.68
N MET A 103 -18.31 4.22 -8.40
CA MET A 103 -18.09 5.62 -8.76
C MET A 103 -19.42 6.37 -8.67
N GLN A 104 -19.51 7.39 -7.81
CA GLN A 104 -20.69 8.25 -7.71
C GLN A 104 -20.62 9.40 -8.73
N PRO A 105 -21.77 9.92 -9.21
CA PRO A 105 -21.78 11.08 -10.10
C PRO A 105 -21.00 12.26 -9.53
N GLY A 106 -20.21 12.92 -10.37
CA GLY A 106 -19.35 14.04 -10.01
C GLY A 106 -17.96 13.66 -9.51
N SER A 107 -17.63 12.37 -9.42
CA SER A 107 -16.29 11.88 -9.07
C SER A 107 -15.37 11.66 -10.28
N GLU A 108 -15.89 11.80 -11.50
CA GLU A 108 -15.18 11.50 -12.75
C GLU A 108 -13.87 12.29 -12.90
N PRO A 109 -13.78 13.60 -12.58
CA PRO A 109 -12.52 14.33 -12.66
C PRO A 109 -11.45 13.79 -11.71
N ALA A 110 -11.85 13.38 -10.50
CA ALA A 110 -10.92 12.81 -9.51
C ALA A 110 -10.46 11.40 -9.93
N CYS A 111 -11.35 10.58 -10.48
CA CYS A 111 -11.00 9.26 -11.02
C CYS A 111 -10.02 9.38 -12.19
N ARG A 112 -10.23 10.35 -13.10
CA ARG A 112 -9.31 10.62 -14.21
C ARG A 112 -7.95 11.07 -13.70
N GLU A 113 -7.90 12.06 -12.82
CA GLU A 113 -6.65 12.55 -12.23
C GLU A 113 -5.87 11.43 -11.52
N LEU A 114 -6.55 10.58 -10.76
CA LEU A 114 -5.93 9.43 -10.10
C LEU A 114 -5.28 8.48 -11.11
N MET A 115 -6.01 8.10 -12.16
CA MET A 115 -5.50 7.25 -13.23
C MET A 115 -4.25 7.89 -13.84
N GLU A 116 -4.32 9.14 -14.28
CA GLU A 116 -3.20 9.82 -14.91
C GLU A 116 -1.97 9.88 -13.99
N LEU A 117 -2.15 10.21 -12.70
CA LEU A 117 -1.08 10.22 -11.69
C LEU A 117 -0.39 8.86 -11.57
N VAL A 118 -1.17 7.77 -11.50
CA VAL A 118 -0.62 6.42 -11.30
C VAL A 118 0.06 5.92 -12.58
N LEU A 119 -0.53 6.15 -13.76
CA LEU A 119 0.09 5.77 -15.03
C LEU A 119 1.42 6.52 -15.25
N GLN A 120 1.50 7.82 -14.93
CA GLN A 120 2.78 8.55 -14.95
C GLN A 120 3.79 7.94 -14.00
N PHE A 121 3.37 7.59 -12.78
CA PHE A 121 4.26 6.92 -11.83
C PHE A 121 4.81 5.62 -12.40
N LEU A 122 3.95 4.76 -12.97
CA LEU A 122 4.36 3.48 -13.54
C LEU A 122 5.33 3.66 -14.73
N CYS A 123 5.05 4.60 -15.63
CA CYS A 123 5.93 4.92 -16.76
C CYS A 123 7.28 5.49 -16.33
N CYS A 124 7.32 6.34 -15.30
CA CYS A 124 8.57 6.89 -14.79
C CYS A 124 9.36 5.86 -14.00
N ARG A 125 8.71 5.10 -13.11
CA ARG A 125 9.37 4.15 -12.21
C ARG A 125 9.78 2.86 -12.91
N TYR A 126 8.97 2.35 -13.84
CA TYR A 126 9.19 1.06 -14.51
C TYR A 126 9.12 1.23 -16.05
N PRO A 127 9.99 2.05 -16.65
CA PRO A 127 9.89 2.46 -18.06
C PRO A 127 10.08 1.31 -19.06
N HIS A 128 10.68 0.19 -18.65
CA HIS A 128 10.83 -1.00 -19.48
C HIS A 128 9.51 -1.78 -19.62
N TYR A 129 8.56 -1.58 -18.69
CA TYR A 129 7.29 -2.29 -18.65
C TYR A 129 6.12 -1.43 -19.09
N PHE A 130 6.14 -0.12 -18.81
CA PHE A 130 5.01 0.76 -19.08
C PHE A 130 5.38 1.96 -19.93
N SER A 131 4.53 2.29 -20.90
CA SER A 131 4.63 3.53 -21.67
C SER A 131 3.26 4.15 -21.93
N LEU A 132 3.26 5.47 -22.11
CA LEU A 132 2.17 6.22 -22.71
C LEU A 132 2.57 6.53 -24.16
N GLU A 133 1.72 6.12 -25.08
CA GLU A 133 1.89 6.24 -26.53
C GLU A 133 0.70 7.01 -27.11
N ASP A 134 0.79 7.38 -28.40
CA ASP A 134 -0.25 8.13 -29.11
C ASP A 134 -0.74 9.38 -28.33
N GLU A 135 0.22 10.23 -27.96
CA GLU A 135 -0.06 11.48 -27.23
C GLU A 135 -0.76 11.26 -25.88
N ASP A 136 -0.33 10.22 -25.16
CA ASP A 136 -0.85 9.81 -23.86
C ASP A 136 -2.31 9.27 -23.92
N THR A 137 -2.75 8.79 -25.09
CA THR A 137 -4.07 8.17 -25.25
C THR A 137 -4.04 6.65 -25.22
N LEU A 138 -2.87 6.04 -25.45
CA LEU A 138 -2.67 4.59 -25.39
C LEU A 138 -1.71 4.25 -24.25
N PHE A 139 -2.19 3.54 -23.24
CA PHE A 139 -1.33 3.00 -22.19
C PHE A 139 -0.88 1.59 -22.55
N VAL A 140 0.42 1.34 -22.57
CA VAL A 140 1.01 0.04 -22.92
C VAL A 140 1.61 -0.60 -21.69
N ASN A 141 1.18 -1.82 -21.39
CA ASN A 141 1.66 -2.66 -20.31
C ASN A 141 2.30 -3.93 -20.89
N ARG A 142 3.63 -3.97 -20.89
CA ARG A 142 4.42 -5.06 -21.47
C ARG A 142 4.51 -6.29 -20.56
N ILE A 143 4.14 -6.17 -19.29
CA ILE A 143 4.06 -7.33 -18.37
C ILE A 143 2.89 -8.20 -18.81
N LEU A 144 1.72 -7.59 -19.03
CA LEU A 144 0.49 -8.29 -19.45
C LEU A 144 0.35 -8.42 -20.97
N ASN A 145 1.29 -7.90 -21.74
CA ASN A 145 1.20 -7.77 -23.20
C ASN A 145 -0.13 -7.13 -23.64
N MET A 146 -0.49 -6.02 -23.01
CA MET A 146 -1.78 -5.35 -23.16
C MET A 146 -1.60 -3.86 -23.46
N SER A 147 -2.44 -3.33 -24.34
CA SER A 147 -2.55 -1.90 -24.60
C SER A 147 -3.99 -1.44 -24.41
N THR A 148 -4.19 -0.31 -23.75
CA THR A 148 -5.51 0.19 -23.34
C THR A 148 -5.71 1.62 -23.85
N ASN A 149 -6.79 1.83 -24.61
CA ASN A 149 -7.18 3.16 -25.07
C ASN A 149 -7.88 3.93 -23.94
N LEU A 150 -7.20 4.93 -23.42
CA LEU A 150 -7.62 5.74 -22.27
C LEU A 150 -8.79 6.68 -22.58
N SER A 151 -9.11 6.90 -23.85
CA SER A 151 -10.25 7.72 -24.28
C SER A 151 -11.57 6.93 -24.27
N SER A 152 -11.51 5.60 -24.38
CA SER A 152 -12.68 4.72 -24.43
C SER A 152 -12.89 3.88 -23.18
N THR A 153 -11.91 3.83 -22.27
CA THR A 153 -11.96 3.01 -21.05
C THR A 153 -12.13 3.91 -19.83
N SER A 154 -13.02 3.52 -18.90
CA SER A 154 -13.23 4.25 -17.65
C SER A 154 -11.94 4.29 -16.82
N PRO A 155 -11.61 5.41 -16.15
CA PRO A 155 -10.38 5.51 -15.38
C PRO A 155 -10.20 4.41 -14.32
N LEU A 156 -11.26 4.02 -13.61
CA LEU A 156 -11.16 2.94 -12.61
C LEU A 156 -11.00 1.55 -13.23
N ASP A 157 -11.49 1.33 -14.45
CA ASP A 157 -11.26 0.07 -15.18
C ASP A 157 -9.82 -0.03 -15.67
N VAL A 158 -9.22 1.08 -16.11
CA VAL A 158 -7.77 1.14 -16.41
C VAL A 158 -6.96 0.80 -15.16
N MET A 159 -7.33 1.37 -14.01
CA MET A 159 -6.71 1.06 -12.72
C MET A 159 -6.87 -0.41 -12.33
N LEU A 160 -8.07 -0.99 -12.50
CA LEU A 160 -8.34 -2.41 -12.26
C LEU A 160 -7.42 -3.33 -13.08
N GLN A 161 -7.23 -3.01 -14.36
CA GLN A 161 -6.52 -3.84 -15.33
C GLN A 161 -5.00 -3.76 -15.20
N HIS A 162 -4.46 -2.75 -14.51
CA HIS A 162 -3.02 -2.49 -14.53
C HIS A 162 -2.38 -2.23 -13.16
N VAL A 163 -3.16 -1.95 -12.12
CA VAL A 163 -2.61 -1.53 -10.81
C VAL A 163 -3.05 -2.52 -9.72
N PRO A 164 -2.09 -3.19 -9.05
CA PRO A 164 -2.39 -4.22 -8.04
C PRO A 164 -2.62 -3.61 -6.64
N GLU A 165 -3.11 -2.38 -6.57
CA GLU A 165 -3.39 -1.66 -5.32
C GLU A 165 -4.84 -1.14 -5.28
N ASP A 166 -5.38 -1.02 -4.08
CA ASP A 166 -6.70 -0.47 -3.85
C ASP A 166 -6.64 1.04 -3.72
N PHE A 167 -7.68 1.73 -4.20
CA PHE A 167 -7.80 3.18 -4.13
C PHE A 167 -9.20 3.58 -3.69
N ALA A 168 -9.27 4.53 -2.75
CA ALA A 168 -10.48 5.18 -2.28
C ALA A 168 -10.33 6.70 -2.46
N LEU A 169 -11.29 7.31 -3.16
CA LEU A 169 -11.30 8.75 -3.44
C LEU A 169 -12.25 9.47 -2.50
N MET A 170 -11.65 10.22 -1.59
CA MET A 170 -12.33 11.09 -0.65
C MET A 170 -12.47 12.47 -1.28
N ILE A 171 -13.69 12.87 -1.62
CA ILE A 171 -13.98 14.13 -2.31
C ILE A 171 -14.70 15.09 -1.36
N ARG A 172 -14.23 16.34 -1.33
CA ARG A 172 -14.80 17.39 -0.51
C ARG A 172 -16.16 17.81 -1.05
N GLU A 173 -17.18 17.74 -0.21
CA GLU A 173 -18.47 18.31 -0.51
C GLU A 173 -18.42 19.85 -0.39
N PRO A 174 -18.75 20.62 -1.44
CA PRO A 174 -18.57 22.07 -1.42
C PRO A 174 -19.40 22.80 -0.36
N THR A 175 -20.61 22.31 -0.08
CA THR A 175 -21.58 22.94 0.83
C THR A 175 -21.21 22.78 2.29
N THR A 176 -20.86 21.56 2.71
CA THR A 176 -20.53 21.26 4.12
C THR A 176 -19.03 21.33 4.41
N GLY A 177 -18.20 21.14 3.38
CA GLY A 177 -16.76 21.06 3.49
C GLY A 177 -16.20 19.72 3.98
N TYR A 178 -17.07 18.74 4.25
CA TYR A 178 -16.65 17.40 4.65
C TYR A 178 -16.23 16.54 3.46
N TYR A 179 -15.30 15.62 3.70
CA TYR A 179 -14.88 14.64 2.70
C TYR A 179 -15.73 13.38 2.79
N HIS A 180 -16.17 12.90 1.63
CA HIS A 180 -16.95 11.68 1.48
C HIS A 180 -16.25 10.71 0.54
N LEU A 181 -16.38 9.42 0.79
CA LEU A 181 -15.92 8.38 -0.14
C LEU A 181 -16.83 8.39 -1.38
N ARG A 182 -16.36 8.92 -2.50
CA ARG A 182 -17.21 9.10 -3.71
C ARG A 182 -16.88 8.14 -4.83
N ALA A 183 -15.69 7.55 -4.82
CA ALA A 183 -15.31 6.53 -5.79
C ALA A 183 -14.20 5.64 -5.21
N GLY A 184 -14.03 4.46 -5.78
CA GLY A 184 -12.93 3.58 -5.41
C GLY A 184 -12.93 2.26 -6.13
N ILE A 185 -11.78 1.60 -6.02
CA ILE A 185 -11.53 0.21 -6.37
C ILE A 185 -10.85 -0.44 -5.17
N ILE A 186 -11.59 -1.31 -4.46
CA ILE A 186 -11.20 -1.92 -3.20
C ILE A 186 -11.43 -3.42 -3.32
N CYS A 187 -10.41 -4.12 -3.83
CA CYS A 187 -10.45 -5.56 -4.03
C CYS A 187 -9.74 -6.31 -2.89
N SER A 188 -9.18 -5.60 -1.92
CA SER A 188 -8.31 -6.13 -0.89
C SER A 188 -8.86 -5.85 0.51
N SER A 189 -10.17 -5.86 0.72
CA SER A 189 -10.79 -5.61 2.04
C SER A 189 -11.22 -6.90 2.74
N VAL A 190 -10.91 -7.01 4.03
CA VAL A 190 -11.30 -8.15 4.87
C VAL A 190 -12.25 -7.68 5.97
N GLY A 191 -13.46 -8.23 6.00
CA GLY A 191 -14.49 -7.91 7.00
C GLY A 191 -15.24 -6.60 6.75
N TRP A 192 -15.03 -5.96 5.60
CA TRP A 192 -15.78 -4.78 5.13
C TRP A 192 -15.73 -4.70 3.59
N ASN A 193 -16.56 -3.87 2.97
CA ASN A 193 -16.59 -3.67 1.52
C ASN A 193 -16.85 -2.20 1.12
N LEU A 194 -16.56 -1.83 -0.12
CA LEU A 194 -16.78 -0.47 -0.65
C LEU A 194 -18.28 -0.12 -0.70
N GLY A 195 -19.12 -1.07 -1.08
CA GLY A 195 -20.57 -0.84 -1.26
C GLY A 195 -21.26 -0.29 -0.01
N THR A 196 -20.87 -0.77 1.18
CA THR A 196 -21.41 -0.27 2.47
C THR A 196 -20.78 1.05 2.94
N LYS A 197 -19.71 1.50 2.29
CA LYS A 197 -18.92 2.69 2.69
C LYS A 197 -19.04 3.85 1.71
N ILE A 198 -19.43 3.59 0.46
CA ILE A 198 -19.61 4.62 -0.56
C ILE A 198 -20.63 5.66 -0.10
N GLY A 199 -20.32 6.94 -0.32
CA GLY A 199 -21.12 8.08 0.10
C GLY A 199 -20.97 8.48 1.57
N LEU A 200 -20.29 7.70 2.41
CA LEU A 200 -20.12 8.02 3.83
C LEU A 200 -18.99 9.04 4.07
N ARG A 201 -19.10 9.79 5.18
CA ARG A 201 -18.03 10.63 5.70
C ARG A 201 -16.92 9.79 6.31
N LEU A 202 -15.75 10.39 6.45
CA LEU A 202 -14.60 9.75 7.09
C LEU A 202 -14.94 9.19 8.49
N GLU A 203 -15.67 9.95 9.33
CA GLU A 203 -16.07 9.47 10.65
C GLU A 203 -17.02 8.26 10.58
N ASP A 204 -17.94 8.25 9.63
CA ASP A 204 -18.96 7.21 9.48
C ASP A 204 -18.36 5.90 9.00
N ILE A 205 -17.36 5.98 8.12
CA ILE A 205 -16.58 4.83 7.64
C ILE A 205 -15.91 4.13 8.84
N HIS A 206 -15.32 4.92 9.73
CA HIS A 206 -14.49 4.48 10.85
C HIS A 206 -15.25 4.24 12.17
N LYS A 207 -16.58 4.40 12.20
CA LYS A 207 -17.42 4.09 13.38
C LYS A 207 -17.10 2.75 14.08
N PRO A 208 -16.76 1.66 13.38
CA PRO A 208 -16.44 0.38 14.03
C PRO A 208 -15.07 0.32 14.71
N VAL A 209 -14.18 1.30 14.45
CA VAL A 209 -12.80 1.28 14.95
C VAL A 209 -12.77 1.73 16.41
N PRO A 210 -12.25 0.91 17.35
CA PRO A 210 -12.20 1.29 18.76
C PRO A 210 -11.42 2.59 19.00
N ASP A 211 -11.94 3.41 19.92
CA ASP A 211 -11.45 4.74 20.29
C ASP A 211 -11.39 5.78 19.14
N TYR A 212 -11.87 5.48 17.93
CA TYR A 212 -11.74 6.40 16.81
C TYR A 212 -12.48 7.71 17.07
N LYS A 213 -13.75 7.63 17.50
CA LYS A 213 -14.58 8.80 17.72
C LYS A 213 -13.99 9.71 18.79
N GLU A 214 -13.52 9.13 19.88
CA GLU A 214 -13.07 9.84 21.07
C GLU A 214 -11.64 10.38 20.91
N LYS A 215 -10.75 9.64 20.24
CA LYS A 215 -9.31 9.97 20.18
C LYS A 215 -8.81 10.46 18.83
N MET A 216 -9.49 10.13 17.73
CA MET A 216 -8.95 10.33 16.37
C MET A 216 -9.82 11.20 15.46
N ALA A 217 -11.15 11.12 15.53
CA ALA A 217 -12.06 11.72 14.54
C ALA A 217 -11.76 13.20 14.26
N PHE A 218 -11.68 14.02 15.31
CA PHE A 218 -11.38 15.46 15.16
C PHE A 218 -10.00 15.71 14.53
N SER A 219 -8.99 14.94 14.95
CA SER A 219 -7.64 15.07 14.41
C SER A 219 -7.56 14.65 12.94
N MET A 220 -8.30 13.61 12.55
CA MET A 220 -8.38 13.08 11.19
C MET A 220 -9.09 14.07 10.25
N ASP A 221 -10.23 14.61 10.64
CA ASP A 221 -10.96 15.60 9.83
C ASP A 221 -10.15 16.87 9.60
N ARG A 222 -9.47 17.35 10.66
CA ARG A 222 -8.54 18.50 10.57
C ARG A 222 -7.36 18.18 9.68
N TYR A 223 -6.83 16.97 9.76
CA TYR A 223 -5.72 16.52 8.93
C TYR A 223 -6.12 16.47 7.45
N PHE A 224 -7.24 15.81 7.11
CA PHE A 224 -7.78 15.75 5.76
C PHE A 224 -8.02 17.14 5.18
N SER A 225 -8.57 18.06 5.97
CA SER A 225 -8.81 19.44 5.53
C SER A 225 -7.51 20.20 5.21
N LYS A 226 -6.41 19.92 5.93
CA LYS A 226 -5.15 20.65 5.83
C LYS A 226 -4.04 19.94 5.03
N LEU A 227 -4.23 18.68 4.65
CA LEU A 227 -3.25 17.88 3.91
C LEU A 227 -2.77 18.64 2.66
N PRO A 228 -1.52 19.10 2.58
CA PRO A 228 -1.04 19.78 1.38
C PRO A 228 -0.82 18.77 0.25
N THR A 229 -0.68 19.26 -0.97
CA THR A 229 -0.39 18.44 -2.16
C THR A 229 1.06 17.92 -2.17
N ASP A 230 1.98 18.63 -1.51
CA ASP A 230 3.44 18.42 -1.57
C ASP A 230 3.97 17.47 -0.49
N SER A 231 3.14 17.10 0.48
CA SER A 231 3.53 16.28 1.62
C SER A 231 2.59 15.08 1.80
N PRO A 232 2.48 14.19 0.80
CA PRO A 232 1.80 12.92 0.98
C PRO A 232 2.47 12.09 2.08
N ILE A 233 1.68 11.20 2.66
CA ILE A 233 2.09 10.38 3.80
C ILE A 233 1.88 8.90 3.51
N GLN A 234 2.61 8.08 4.26
CA GLN A 234 2.51 6.63 4.26
C GLN A 234 2.48 6.08 5.68
N ARG A 235 1.83 4.92 5.85
CA ARG A 235 1.73 4.18 7.11
C ARG A 235 1.39 2.71 6.81
N GLY A 236 1.43 1.86 7.83
CA GLY A 236 0.88 0.50 7.74
C GLY A 236 -0.19 0.24 8.79
N SER A 237 -1.23 -0.49 8.41
CA SER A 237 -1.99 -1.32 9.36
C SER A 237 -1.61 -2.78 9.14
N TRP A 238 -1.87 -3.61 10.14
CA TRP A 238 -1.52 -5.02 10.09
C TRP A 238 -2.54 -5.90 10.81
N SER A 239 -2.59 -7.15 10.40
CA SER A 239 -3.28 -8.26 11.05
C SER A 239 -2.45 -9.54 10.85
N PHE A 240 -2.91 -10.64 11.46
CA PHE A 240 -2.48 -11.96 11.05
C PHE A 240 -3.68 -12.65 10.39
N GLU A 241 -3.44 -13.34 9.29
CA GLU A 241 -4.45 -13.98 8.45
C GLU A 241 -4.08 -15.44 8.21
N LEU A 242 -5.08 -16.31 8.09
CA LEU A 242 -4.85 -17.64 7.53
C LEU A 242 -4.82 -17.51 6.01
N ASP A 243 -3.79 -18.07 5.38
CA ASP A 243 -3.47 -17.92 3.95
C ASP A 243 -3.27 -16.44 3.56
N GLN A 244 -3.70 -16.07 2.35
CA GLN A 244 -3.55 -14.71 1.80
C GLN A 244 -4.88 -14.15 1.27
N PRO A 245 -5.92 -14.04 2.11
CA PRO A 245 -7.23 -13.60 1.66
C PRO A 245 -7.14 -12.14 1.20
N LEU A 246 -7.34 -11.92 -0.10
CA LEU A 246 -7.36 -10.58 -0.67
C LEU A 246 -8.65 -9.87 -0.22
N TYR A 247 -9.80 -10.49 -0.53
CA TYR A 247 -11.13 -10.01 -0.16
C TYR A 247 -11.86 -11.03 0.73
N LEU A 248 -12.58 -10.52 1.73
CA LEU A 248 -13.55 -11.28 2.51
C LEU A 248 -14.74 -10.36 2.80
N ALA A 249 -15.92 -10.72 2.29
CA ALA A 249 -17.10 -9.88 2.45
C ALA A 249 -17.50 -9.78 3.94
N PRO A 250 -18.19 -8.70 4.37
CA PRO A 250 -18.58 -8.54 5.78
C PRO A 250 -19.44 -9.69 6.33
N THR A 251 -20.16 -10.40 5.45
CA THR A 251 -21.06 -11.51 5.80
C THR A 251 -20.39 -12.87 5.75
N GLU A 252 -19.17 -12.95 5.18
CA GLU A 252 -18.46 -14.21 5.04
C GLU A 252 -17.66 -14.52 6.30
N PRO A 253 -17.75 -15.76 6.83
CA PRO A 253 -16.97 -16.12 8.00
C PRO A 253 -15.49 -16.20 7.62
N HIS A 254 -14.65 -15.78 8.55
CA HIS A 254 -13.23 -16.06 8.44
C HIS A 254 -12.98 -17.59 8.44
N PRO A 255 -12.01 -18.07 7.65
CA PRO A 255 -11.59 -19.47 7.71
C PRO A 255 -11.22 -19.90 9.14
N SER A 256 -11.70 -21.07 9.54
CA SER A 256 -11.39 -21.66 10.85
C SER A 256 -10.02 -22.33 10.84
N ILE A 257 -9.33 -22.27 11.98
CA ILE A 257 -8.09 -23.01 12.24
C ILE A 257 -8.29 -24.14 13.25
N ASP A 258 -9.54 -24.49 13.58
CA ASP A 258 -9.85 -25.54 14.55
C ASP A 258 -9.61 -26.95 14.03
N GLU A 259 -9.69 -27.13 12.71
CA GLU A 259 -9.50 -28.41 12.04
C GLU A 259 -8.05 -28.67 11.60
N LEU A 260 -7.17 -27.68 11.77
CA LEU A 260 -5.76 -27.76 11.37
C LEU A 260 -4.88 -28.21 12.54
N SER A 261 -3.88 -29.03 12.24
CA SER A 261 -2.78 -29.26 13.18
C SER A 261 -1.98 -27.97 13.39
N MET A 262 -1.20 -27.93 14.48
CA MET A 262 -0.33 -26.78 14.78
C MET A 262 0.66 -26.48 13.65
N GLU A 263 1.23 -27.53 13.04
CA GLU A 263 2.19 -27.42 11.94
C GLU A 263 1.53 -26.87 10.67
N GLU A 264 0.37 -27.42 10.29
CA GLU A 264 -0.39 -26.94 9.12
C GLU A 264 -0.83 -25.49 9.31
N ALA A 265 -1.41 -25.15 10.45
CA ALA A 265 -1.86 -23.78 10.73
C ALA A 265 -0.69 -22.79 10.70
N ARG A 266 0.43 -23.13 11.35
CA ARG A 266 1.63 -22.29 11.38
C ARG A 266 2.18 -22.01 9.98
N SER A 267 2.24 -23.03 9.11
CA SER A 267 2.73 -22.89 7.72
C SER A 267 1.84 -22.01 6.84
N ARG A 268 0.55 -21.88 7.19
CA ARG A 268 -0.45 -21.14 6.42
C ARG A 268 -0.73 -19.74 6.95
N ILE A 269 -0.35 -19.43 8.19
CA ILE A 269 -0.57 -18.10 8.76
C ILE A 269 0.42 -17.11 8.15
N HIS A 270 -0.11 -15.97 7.71
CA HIS A 270 0.66 -14.84 7.20
C HIS A 270 0.42 -13.61 8.07
N PHE A 271 1.48 -12.84 8.27
CA PHE A 271 1.37 -11.46 8.70
C PHE A 271 0.94 -10.60 7.52
N ARG A 272 -0.24 -10.00 7.61
CA ARG A 272 -0.77 -9.11 6.60
C ARG A 272 -0.45 -7.67 6.96
N VAL A 273 0.09 -6.91 6.02
CA VAL A 273 0.23 -5.45 6.11
C VAL A 273 -0.60 -4.81 5.03
N ASP A 274 -1.52 -3.92 5.40
CA ASP A 274 -2.08 -2.96 4.46
C ASP A 274 -1.16 -1.74 4.47
N TRP A 275 -0.24 -1.68 3.50
CA TRP A 275 0.63 -0.52 3.34
C TRP A 275 -0.16 0.59 2.68
N GLN A 276 -0.34 1.69 3.40
CA GLN A 276 -1.32 2.73 3.12
C GLN A 276 -0.64 4.05 2.82
N THR A 277 -1.27 4.79 1.92
CA THR A 277 -0.79 6.07 1.42
C THR A 277 -1.95 7.04 1.35
N LEU A 278 -1.69 8.31 1.63
CA LEU A 278 -2.69 9.37 1.56
C LEU A 278 -2.10 10.60 0.87
N ARG A 279 -2.70 10.99 -0.25
CA ARG A 279 -2.24 12.09 -1.10
C ARG A 279 -3.39 12.98 -1.51
N ARG A 280 -3.23 14.30 -1.38
CA ARG A 280 -4.14 15.27 -2.03
C ARG A 280 -3.72 15.43 -3.49
N MET A 281 -4.68 15.27 -4.38
CA MET A 281 -4.45 15.42 -5.82
C MET A 281 -4.60 16.92 -6.21
N PRO A 282 -3.65 17.49 -6.97
CA PRO A 282 -3.52 18.94 -7.11
C PRO A 282 -4.58 19.61 -8.00
N VAL A 283 -5.26 18.88 -8.89
CA VAL A 283 -6.24 19.44 -9.83
C VAL A 283 -7.65 19.37 -9.25
N SER A 284 -8.11 18.19 -8.84
CA SER A 284 -9.45 17.99 -8.27
C SER A 284 -9.55 18.39 -6.79
N GLY A 285 -8.42 18.45 -6.08
CA GLY A 285 -8.39 18.63 -4.62
C GLY A 285 -8.90 17.42 -3.84
N ALA A 286 -9.27 16.33 -4.51
CA ALA A 286 -9.66 15.08 -3.87
C ALA A 286 -8.46 14.43 -3.17
N ILE A 287 -8.75 13.59 -2.18
CA ILE A 287 -7.73 12.85 -1.45
C ILE A 287 -7.81 11.39 -1.87
N ALA A 288 -6.72 10.90 -2.46
CA ALA A 288 -6.52 9.49 -2.75
C ALA A 288 -5.95 8.80 -1.50
N PHE A 289 -6.74 7.89 -0.94
CA PHE A 289 -6.25 6.88 0.00
C PHE A 289 -5.98 5.60 -0.80
N ASN A 290 -4.73 5.14 -0.86
CA ASN A 290 -4.40 3.87 -1.51
C ASN A 290 -3.79 2.91 -0.52
N PHE A 291 -3.98 1.62 -0.77
CA PHE A 291 -3.32 0.60 0.01
C PHE A 291 -3.08 -0.70 -0.75
N LYS A 292 -2.00 -1.39 -0.34
CA LYS A 292 -1.63 -2.70 -0.83
C LYS A 292 -1.64 -3.72 0.30
N GLY A 293 -2.37 -4.82 0.11
CA GLY A 293 -2.33 -5.97 1.01
C GLY A 293 -1.09 -6.83 0.73
N LEU A 294 -0.12 -6.79 1.66
CA LEU A 294 1.12 -7.53 1.62
C LEU A 294 1.06 -8.69 2.61
N PHE A 295 1.55 -9.86 2.22
CA PHE A 295 1.50 -11.06 3.04
C PHE A 295 2.91 -11.61 3.24
N THR A 296 3.32 -11.76 4.50
CA THR A 296 4.58 -12.40 4.87
C THR A 296 4.26 -13.68 5.64
N PRO A 297 4.78 -14.86 5.26
CA PRO A 297 4.64 -16.07 6.06
C PRO A 297 5.09 -15.85 7.51
N LEU A 298 4.35 -16.38 8.48
CA LEU A 298 4.71 -16.28 9.89
C LEU A 298 6.11 -16.84 10.17
N GLU A 299 6.49 -17.93 9.49
CA GLU A 299 7.82 -18.55 9.60
C GLU A 299 8.97 -17.58 9.32
N GLN A 300 8.77 -16.61 8.44
CA GLN A 300 9.82 -15.65 8.09
C GLN A 300 10.25 -14.83 9.32
N PHE A 301 9.35 -14.60 10.29
CA PHE A 301 9.66 -13.84 11.50
C PHE A 301 10.78 -14.47 12.32
N ARG A 302 11.01 -15.80 12.21
CA ARG A 302 12.13 -16.49 12.85
C ARG A 302 13.47 -15.84 12.53
N LEU A 303 13.61 -15.35 11.29
CA LEU A 303 14.83 -14.74 10.76
C LEU A 303 14.89 -13.22 10.95
N GLU A 304 13.81 -12.59 11.44
CA GLU A 304 13.71 -11.13 11.54
C GLU A 304 14.04 -10.65 12.95
N PRO A 305 15.22 -10.04 13.18
CA PRO A 305 15.66 -9.69 14.52
C PRO A 305 14.63 -8.81 15.24
N TYR A 306 14.36 -9.14 16.50
CA TYR A 306 13.46 -8.39 17.41
C TYR A 306 11.96 -8.44 17.06
N VAL A 307 11.60 -8.80 15.83
CA VAL A 307 10.20 -8.80 15.36
C VAL A 307 9.32 -9.79 16.13
N PRO A 308 9.73 -11.05 16.38
CA PRO A 308 8.90 -12.00 17.14
C PRO A 308 8.56 -11.50 18.55
N ALA A 309 9.56 -11.00 19.28
CA ALA A 309 9.38 -10.50 20.64
C ALA A 309 8.50 -9.25 20.69
N LEU A 310 8.63 -8.34 19.71
CA LEU A 310 7.77 -7.17 19.59
C LEU A 310 6.32 -7.55 19.27
N ALA A 311 6.10 -8.42 18.29
CA ALA A 311 4.77 -8.92 17.95
C ALA A 311 4.13 -9.63 19.15
N LEU A 312 4.86 -10.52 19.81
CA LEU A 312 4.40 -11.23 21.00
C LEU A 312 3.96 -10.28 22.12
N LYS A 313 4.74 -9.23 22.39
CA LYS A 313 4.39 -8.24 23.41
C LYS A 313 3.11 -7.51 23.07
N ILE A 314 2.92 -7.13 21.80
CA ILE A 314 1.69 -6.50 21.34
C ILE A 314 0.48 -7.42 21.53
N LEU A 315 0.62 -8.71 21.21
CA LEU A 315 -0.50 -9.66 21.34
C LEU A 315 -0.86 -9.94 22.80
N LYS A 316 0.12 -9.99 23.70
CA LYS A 316 -0.11 -10.27 25.13
C LYS A 316 -0.58 -9.07 25.95
N GLU A 317 -0.06 -7.89 25.64
CA GLU A 317 -0.20 -6.70 26.48
C GLU A 317 -0.92 -5.54 25.77
N GLY A 318 -1.29 -5.71 24.49
CA GLY A 318 -2.10 -4.75 23.74
C GLY A 318 -3.52 -4.64 24.31
N LYS A 319 -4.19 -3.50 24.07
CA LYS A 319 -5.58 -3.31 24.52
C LYS A 319 -6.50 -4.32 23.83
N ASP A 320 -7.31 -4.97 24.64
CA ASP A 320 -8.15 -6.10 24.24
C ASP A 320 -9.09 -5.78 23.08
N ASP A 321 -9.81 -4.65 23.13
CA ASP A 321 -10.76 -4.26 22.09
C ASP A 321 -10.11 -4.04 20.71
N LEU A 322 -8.86 -3.57 20.67
CA LEU A 322 -8.09 -3.46 19.43
C LEU A 322 -7.67 -4.82 18.89
N LEU A 323 -7.28 -5.76 19.76
CA LEU A 323 -6.91 -7.11 19.36
C LEU A 323 -8.13 -7.91 18.86
N VAL A 324 -9.29 -7.72 19.50
CA VAL A 324 -10.58 -8.24 19.07
C VAL A 324 -10.97 -7.65 17.71
N TYR A 325 -10.91 -6.32 17.56
CA TYR A 325 -11.21 -5.65 16.30
C TYR A 325 -10.31 -6.09 15.15
N LYS A 326 -9.02 -6.32 15.41
CA LYS A 326 -8.05 -6.86 14.43
C LYS A 326 -8.27 -8.35 14.11
N GLY A 327 -9.23 -9.01 14.74
CA GLY A 327 -9.53 -10.41 14.50
C GLY A 327 -8.41 -11.38 14.91
N VAL A 328 -7.48 -10.98 15.79
CA VAL A 328 -6.31 -11.81 16.13
C VAL A 328 -6.67 -12.98 17.04
N ARG A 329 -7.72 -12.84 17.86
CA ARG A 329 -8.16 -13.87 18.82
C ARG A 329 -8.42 -15.23 18.18
N ARG A 330 -8.86 -15.27 16.91
CA ARG A 330 -9.15 -16.52 16.19
C ARG A 330 -7.92 -17.37 15.88
N ILE A 331 -6.74 -16.76 15.82
CA ILE A 331 -5.47 -17.42 15.46
C ILE A 331 -4.39 -17.35 16.55
N GLU A 332 -4.70 -16.67 17.66
CA GLU A 332 -3.79 -16.47 18.78
C GLU A 332 -3.23 -17.79 19.35
N LYS A 333 -4.06 -18.86 19.38
CA LYS A 333 -3.66 -20.20 19.86
C LYS A 333 -2.48 -20.80 19.07
N VAL A 334 -2.24 -20.33 17.84
CA VAL A 334 -1.09 -20.74 17.01
C VAL A 334 -0.01 -19.67 17.02
N VAL A 335 -0.39 -18.40 16.77
CA VAL A 335 0.57 -17.31 16.59
C VAL A 335 1.40 -17.08 17.86
N VAL A 336 0.79 -17.08 19.05
CA VAL A 336 1.50 -16.77 20.30
C VAL A 336 2.59 -17.80 20.62
N PRO A 337 2.31 -19.13 20.65
CA PRO A 337 3.36 -20.12 20.88
C PRO A 337 4.50 -20.09 19.85
N VAL A 338 4.20 -19.81 18.58
CA VAL A 338 5.21 -19.70 17.52
C VAL A 338 6.11 -18.49 17.73
N LEU A 339 5.55 -17.34 18.07
CA LEU A 339 6.33 -16.14 18.36
C LEU A 339 7.17 -16.31 19.64
N GLU A 340 6.68 -17.06 20.64
CA GLU A 340 7.47 -17.42 21.83
C GLU A 340 8.68 -18.29 21.48
N GLU A 341 8.48 -19.31 20.64
CA GLU A 341 9.57 -20.15 20.11
C GLU A 341 10.62 -19.29 19.40
N PHE A 342 10.21 -18.44 18.45
CA PHE A 342 11.13 -17.59 17.70
C PHE A 342 11.86 -16.57 18.57
N ALA A 343 11.16 -15.91 19.49
CA ALA A 343 11.77 -14.96 20.39
C ALA A 343 12.83 -15.63 21.27
N ARG A 344 12.55 -16.83 21.80
CA ARG A 344 13.51 -17.62 22.58
C ARG A 344 14.73 -18.01 21.74
N GLU A 345 14.53 -18.52 20.53
CA GLU A 345 15.62 -18.90 19.65
C GLU A 345 16.53 -17.72 19.29
N GLN A 346 15.96 -16.53 19.04
CA GLN A 346 16.77 -15.34 18.75
C GLN A 346 17.66 -14.95 19.93
N VAL A 347 17.19 -15.15 21.16
CA VAL A 347 18.01 -14.93 22.37
C VAL A 347 19.08 -16.00 22.51
N GLU A 348 18.74 -17.29 22.34
CA GLU A 348 19.68 -18.41 22.44
C GLU A 348 20.81 -18.31 21.39
N LYS A 349 20.49 -17.84 20.18
CA LYS A 349 21.46 -17.60 19.10
C LYS A 349 22.24 -16.29 19.25
N GLY A 350 21.94 -15.47 20.26
CA GLY A 350 22.57 -14.17 20.48
C GLY A 350 22.22 -13.08 19.45
N ILE A 351 21.16 -13.29 18.66
CA ILE A 351 20.64 -12.30 17.70
C ILE A 351 20.00 -11.12 18.44
N VAL A 352 19.28 -11.43 19.53
CA VAL A 352 18.64 -10.44 20.42
C VAL A 352 19.20 -10.61 21.83
N PRO A 353 19.63 -9.55 22.52
CA PRO A 353 20.08 -9.65 23.91
C PRO A 353 18.96 -10.15 24.84
N ALA A 354 19.28 -11.07 25.76
CA ALA A 354 18.31 -11.61 26.73
C ALA A 354 17.65 -10.54 27.63
N ASN A 355 18.33 -9.42 27.84
CA ASN A 355 17.87 -8.28 28.63
C ASN A 355 17.28 -7.14 27.78
N TRP A 356 16.98 -7.38 26.50
CA TRP A 356 16.38 -6.37 25.64
C TRP A 356 14.99 -5.97 26.15
N GLU A 357 14.81 -4.67 26.44
CA GLU A 357 13.50 -4.11 26.74
C GLU A 357 12.72 -3.92 25.42
N VAL A 358 11.71 -4.75 25.21
CA VAL A 358 10.89 -4.72 23.99
C VAL A 358 10.26 -3.34 23.81
N GLN A 359 10.54 -2.74 22.65
CA GLN A 359 10.05 -1.42 22.26
C GLN A 359 9.85 -1.35 20.74
N THR A 360 9.21 -0.26 20.28
CA THR A 360 9.17 0.04 18.83
C THR A 360 10.61 0.07 18.30
N LEU A 361 10.88 -0.65 17.20
CA LEU A 361 12.20 -0.70 16.58
C LEU A 361 12.58 0.68 16.02
N ASN A 362 13.87 1.00 16.05
CA ASN A 362 14.37 2.28 15.52
C ASN A 362 14.20 2.37 14.00
N GLU A 363 14.23 1.23 13.34
CA GLU A 363 14.06 1.06 11.90
C GLU A 363 12.60 1.10 11.46
N SER A 364 11.64 1.22 12.40
CA SER A 364 10.20 1.23 12.10
C SER A 364 9.89 2.13 10.89
N PRO A 365 9.20 1.61 9.86
CA PRO A 365 8.40 0.39 9.84
C PRO A 365 9.18 -0.89 9.50
N PHE A 366 10.50 -0.93 9.57
CA PHE A 366 11.31 -2.12 9.27
C PHE A 366 11.97 -2.69 10.55
N TYR A 367 12.99 -3.53 10.36
CA TYR A 367 13.77 -4.17 11.42
C TYR A 367 15.28 -4.13 11.09
N PRO A 368 16.17 -4.32 12.07
CA PRO A 368 17.62 -4.35 11.83
C PRO A 368 18.02 -5.39 10.75
N GLY A 369 18.81 -4.97 9.76
CA GLY A 369 19.30 -5.84 8.69
C GLY A 369 18.30 -6.15 7.56
N TRP A 370 17.16 -5.43 7.51
CA TRP A 370 16.11 -5.72 6.52
C TRP A 370 16.54 -5.55 5.06
N LYS A 371 17.47 -4.62 4.76
CA LYS A 371 17.89 -4.37 3.38
C LYS A 371 18.67 -5.54 2.83
N GLU A 372 19.57 -6.08 3.63
CA GLU A 372 20.40 -7.23 3.28
C GLU A 372 19.51 -8.46 3.03
N MET A 373 18.57 -8.76 3.93
CA MET A 373 17.64 -9.89 3.77
C MET A 373 16.61 -9.70 2.64
N TRP A 374 16.23 -8.45 2.35
CA TRP A 374 15.32 -8.18 1.23
C TRP A 374 16.03 -8.32 -0.12
N LEU A 375 17.33 -8.02 -0.19
CA LEU A 375 18.15 -8.18 -1.40
C LEU A 375 18.71 -9.59 -1.57
N GLN A 376 18.89 -10.34 -0.47
CA GLN A 376 19.42 -11.70 -0.45
C GLN A 376 18.38 -12.59 0.22
N ASP A 377 17.62 -13.37 -0.54
CA ASP A 377 16.62 -14.25 0.08
C ASP A 377 17.31 -15.42 0.79
N PRO A 378 17.15 -15.58 2.11
CA PRO A 378 17.66 -16.74 2.81
C PRO A 378 16.95 -18.05 2.40
N LEU A 379 15.75 -17.97 1.81
CA LEU A 379 14.94 -19.12 1.38
C LEU A 379 15.23 -19.54 -0.08
N ASP A 380 15.88 -18.67 -0.88
CA ASP A 380 16.40 -19.04 -2.21
C ASP A 380 17.78 -19.73 -2.11
N ALA A 381 18.36 -19.81 -0.91
CA ALA A 381 19.56 -20.61 -0.67
C ALA A 381 19.16 -22.09 -0.57
N GLU A 382 19.34 -22.85 -1.66
CA GLU A 382 19.27 -24.31 -1.57
C GLU A 382 20.18 -24.81 -0.44
N PRO A 383 19.73 -25.79 0.37
CA PRO A 383 20.58 -26.37 1.39
C PRO A 383 21.79 -27.02 0.71
N SER A 384 22.97 -26.45 0.96
CA SER A 384 24.27 -26.97 0.53
C SER A 384 24.58 -28.33 1.15
#